data_AF-A0AAI9W9U1-F1
#
_entry.id   AF-A0AAI9W9U1-F1
#
_cell.length_a   1.000
_cell.length_b   1.000
_cell.length_c   1.000
_cell.angle_alpha   90.00
_cell.angle_beta   90.00
_cell.angle_gamma   90.00
#
_symmetry.space_group_name_H-M   'P 1'
#
loop_
_entity.id
_entity.type
_entity.pdbx_description
1 polymer ?
#
loop_
_entity_poly.entity_id
_entity_poly.type
_entity_poly.pdbx_seq_one_letter_code
_entity_poly.pdbx_strand_id
1 'polypeptide(L)' 'MNHQKLVFFGYFILFPVLFLFSSLLWRFVIRNGDLLVVATDALAILAIYYFIVSAFLVTRMNRSSS' A
#
# COMPACT_ATOMS: atom_id res chain seq x y z
N MET A 1 5.96 -14.68 -17.26
CA MET A 1 5.39 -14.49 -15.91
C MET A 1 3.92 -14.11 -16.07
N ASN A 2 2.99 -14.75 -15.35
CA ASN A 2 1.55 -14.57 -15.58
C ASN A 2 1.11 -13.14 -15.20
N HIS A 3 0.31 -12.46 -16.04
CA HIS A 3 -0.02 -11.03 -15.87
C HIS A 3 -0.64 -10.71 -14.49
N GLN A 4 -1.46 -11.63 -13.97
CA GLN A 4 -2.06 -11.54 -12.64
C GLN A 4 -1.01 -11.52 -11.50
N LYS A 5 0.09 -12.27 -11.64
CA LYS A 5 1.19 -12.26 -10.66
C LYS A 5 1.94 -10.94 -10.67
N LEU A 6 2.11 -10.30 -11.84
CA LEU A 6 2.73 -8.98 -11.96
C LEU A 6 1.88 -7.89 -11.32
N VAL A 7 0.57 -7.91 -11.56
CA VAL A 7 -0.38 -6.98 -10.93
C VAL A 7 -0.36 -7.15 -9.42
N PHE A 8 -0.42 -8.38 -8.92
CA PHE A 8 -0.33 -8.65 -7.48
C PHE A 8 1.00 -8.18 -6.89
N PHE A 9 2.13 -8.58 -7.48
CA PHE A 9 3.43 -8.20 -6.94
C PHE A 9 3.67 -6.68 -6.99
N GLY A 10 3.27 -6.01 -8.06
CA GLY A 10 3.42 -4.57 -8.21
C GLY A 10 2.55 -3.80 -7.22
N TYR A 11 1.23 -3.97 -7.29
CA TYR A 11 0.29 -3.18 -6.51
C TYR A 11 0.25 -3.59 -5.03
N PHE A 12 0.37 -4.88 -4.73
CA PHE A 12 0.21 -5.37 -3.36
C PHE A 12 1.52 -5.40 -2.56
N ILE A 13 2.69 -5.35 -3.21
CA ILE A 13 3.99 -5.45 -2.52
C ILE A 13 4.87 -4.27 -2.89
N LEU A 14 5.19 -4.08 -4.16
CA LEU A 14 6.17 -3.07 -4.59
C LEU A 14 5.74 -1.65 -4.22
N PHE A 15 4.52 -1.25 -4.57
CA PHE A 15 4.00 0.09 -4.29
C PHE A 15 3.91 0.40 -2.78
N PRO A 16 3.32 -0.47 -1.95
CA PRO A 16 3.31 -0.29 -0.49
C PRO A 16 4.70 -0.12 0.11
N VAL A 17 5.65 -0.97 -0.31
CA VAL A 17 7.02 -0.93 0.20
C VAL A 17 7.73 0.36 -0.23
N LEU A 18 7.63 0.75 -1.51
CA LEU A 18 8.19 2.00 -2.00
C LEU A 18 7.58 3.22 -1.31
N PHE A 19 6.28 3.21 -1.05
CA PHE A 19 5.60 4.27 -0.32
C PHE A 19 6.09 4.40 1.11
N LEU A 20 6.30 3.27 1.81
CA LEU A 20 6.79 3.23 3.18
C LEU A 20 8.21 3.80 3.26
N PHE A 21 9.12 3.32 2.39
CA PHE A 21 10.48 3.84 2.32
C PHE A 21 10.54 5.30 1.88
N SER A 22 9.72 5.71 0.91
CA SER A 22 9.65 7.11 0.48
C SER A 22 9.11 8.03 1.57
N SER A 23 8.13 7.58 2.36
CA SER A 23 7.55 8.36 3.46
C SER A 23 8.55 8.52 4.60
N LEU A 24 9.24 7.44 4.97
CA LEU A 24 10.32 7.50 5.95
C LEU A 24 11.43 8.41 5.44
N LEU A 25 11.96 8.17 4.24
CA LEU A 25 13.05 8.98 3.69
C LEU A 25 12.68 10.47 3.62
N TRP A 26 11.48 10.81 3.13
CA TRP A 26 11.05 12.20 3.02
C TRP A 26 10.85 12.85 4.38
N ARG A 27 9.98 12.29 5.22
CA ARG A 27 9.56 12.97 6.46
C ARG A 27 10.59 12.87 7.58
N PHE A 28 11.33 11.76 7.67
CA PHE A 28 12.38 11.61 8.66
C PHE A 28 13.64 12.40 8.27
N VAL A 29 14.17 12.20 7.05
CA VAL A 29 15.47 12.76 6.67
C VAL A 29 15.38 14.26 6.33
N ILE A 30 14.31 14.71 5.68
CA ILE A 30 14.22 16.09 5.18
C ILE A 30 13.48 17.00 6.16
N ARG A 31 12.48 16.49 6.88
CA ARG A 31 11.65 17.28 7.81
C ARG A 31 12.01 17.13 9.29
N ASN A 32 12.98 16.28 9.66
CA ASN A 32 13.26 15.91 11.06
C ASN A 32 11.98 15.53 11.84
N GLY A 33 11.02 14.91 11.16
CA GLY A 33 9.80 14.42 11.80
C GLY A 33 10.12 13.25 12.72
N ASP A 34 9.44 13.17 13.86
CA ASP A 34 9.59 12.07 14.81
C ASP A 34 9.29 10.73 14.12
N LEU A 35 10.23 9.78 14.19
CA LEU A 35 10.15 8.49 13.48
C LEU A 35 8.84 7.77 13.75
N LEU A 36 8.40 7.82 15.00
CA LEU A 36 7.21 7.11 15.44
C LEU A 36 5.96 7.68 14.77
N VAL A 37 5.86 9.01 14.70
CA VAL A 37 4.75 9.73 14.04
C VAL A 37 4.75 9.46 12.53
N VAL A 38 5.92 9.48 11.90
CA VAL A 38 6.04 9.23 10.46
C VAL A 38 5.66 7.77 10.13
N ALA A 39 6.08 6.83 10.97
CA ALA A 39 5.76 5.42 10.80
C ALA A 39 4.26 5.16 11.00
N THR A 40 3.64 5.71 12.05
CA THR A 40 2.20 5.55 12.30
C THR A 40 1.36 6.14 11.17
N ASP A 41 1.73 7.32 10.66
CA ASP A 41 1.03 7.92 9.52
C ASP A 41 1.17 7.06 8.26
N ALA A 42 2.38 6.58 7.95
CA ALA A 42 2.60 5.72 6.78
C ALA A 42 1.84 4.39 6.90
N LEU A 43 1.83 3.77 8.08
CA LEU A 43 1.09 2.54 8.35
C LEU A 43 -0.42 2.75 8.26
N ALA A 44 -0.94 3.87 8.75
CA ALA A 44 -2.37 4.21 8.63
C ALA A 44 -2.78 4.35 7.16
N ILE A 45 -1.98 5.03 6.33
CA ILE A 45 -2.22 5.16 4.90
C ILE A 45 -2.19 3.79 4.21
N LEU A 46 -1.24 2.92 4.57
CA LEU A 46 -1.16 1.56 4.05
C LEU A 46 -2.36 0.71 4.44
N ALA A 47 -2.84 0.82 5.69
CA ALA A 47 -4.03 0.12 6.14
C ALA A 47 -5.26 0.51 5.31
N ILE A 48 -5.45 1.82 5.07
CA ILE A 48 -6.53 2.33 4.21
C ILE A 48 -6.38 1.82 2.77
N TYR A 49 -5.16 1.86 2.22
CA TYR A 49 -4.87 1.34 0.89
C TYR A 49 -5.28 -0.12 0.74
N TYR A 50 -4.83 -0.99 1.64
CA TYR A 50 -5.19 -2.42 1.59
C TYR A 50 -6.67 -2.66 1.81
N PHE A 51 -7.33 -1.88 2.67
CA PHE A 51 -8.76 -1.98 2.87
C PHE A 51 -9.53 -1.68 1.57
N ILE A 52 -9.19 -0.60 0.87
CA ILE A 52 -9.81 -0.22 -0.41
C ILE A 52 -9.55 -1.29 -1.49
N VAL A 53 -8.31 -1.74 -1.63
CA VAL A 53 -7.94 -2.75 -2.63
C VAL A 53 -8.65 -4.08 -2.36
N SER A 54 -8.75 -4.49 -1.09
CA SER A 54 -9.47 -5.69 -0.68
C SER A 54 -10.97 -5.57 -0.99
N ALA A 55 -11.61 -4.46 -0.63
CA ALA A 55 -13.03 -4.21 -0.93
C ALA A 55 -13.30 -4.21 -2.45
N PHE A 56 -12.41 -3.62 -3.25
CA PHE A 56 -12.49 -3.65 -4.71
C PHE A 56 -12.36 -5.08 -5.25
N LEU A 57 -11.44 -5.88 -4.72
CA LEU A 57 -11.24 -7.26 -5.15
C LEU A 57 -12.46 -8.12 -4.84
N VAL A 58 -13.01 -8.00 -3.63
CA VAL A 58 -14.22 -8.72 -3.19
C VAL A 58 -15.42 -8.38 -4.09
N THR A 59 -15.65 -7.09 -4.36
CA THR A 59 -16.75 -6.67 -5.24
C THR A 59 -16.59 -7.13 -6.69
N ARG A 60 -15.35 -7.22 -7.20
CA ARG A 60 -15.06 -7.79 -8.52
C ARG A 60 -15.29 -9.30 -8.57
N MET A 61 -14.89 -10.04 -7.54
CA MET A 61 -15.10 -11.49 -7.46
C MET A 61 -16.59 -11.84 -7.44
N ASN A 62 -17.39 -11.13 -6.66
CA ASN A 62 -18.84 -11.38 -6.55
C ASN A 62 -19.62 -11.16 -7.86
N ARG A 63 -19.09 -10.34 -8.78
CA ARG A 63 -19.70 -10.10 -10.10
C ARG A 63 -19.28 -11.12 -11.17
N SER A 64 -18.21 -11.88 -10.93
CA SER A 64 -17.72 -12.89 -11.89
C SER A 64 -18.37 -14.26 -11.67
N SER A 65 -19.03 -14.47 -10.53
CA SER A 65 -19.68 -15.74 -10.14
C SER A 65 -21.19 -15.74 -10.35
N SER A 66 -21.75 -14.71 -10.98
CA SER A 66 -23.17 -14.56 -11.30
C SER A 66 -23.37 -14.42 -12.80
#